data_AF-A0A5J5GVH3-F1
#
_entry.id   AF-A0A5J5GVH3-F1
#
_cell.length_a   1.000
_cell.length_b   1.000
_cell.length_c   1.000
_cell.angle_alpha   90.00
_cell.angle_beta   90.00
_cell.angle_gamma   90.00
#
_symmetry.space_group_name_H-M   'P 1'
#
loop_
_entity.id
_entity.type
_entity.pdbx_description
1 polymer ?
#
loop_
_entity_poly.entity_id
_entity_poly.type
_entity_poly.pdbx_seq_one_letter_code
_entity_poly.pdbx_strand_id
1 'polypeptide(L)'
;METKWWKIPQVSAIWTVIRIWLGVQWMTAGWGKITGGFEVNGFLQGAIMKAGGEAPIVQGWYAGFLENVALPNAGLFNVLVPWGEFLIGIGLILGASTIPALIAAAFMNLNFLLAGTISTNPEYLALEVILLFAGVGSYYWGVDRFMIPALKAYFTNKRNRDAEHKKPAVV
;
A
#
# COMPACT_ATOMS: atom_id res chain seq x y z
N MET A 1 15.22 27.12 -17.44
CA MET A 1 15.06 25.72 -16.97
C MET A 1 13.78 25.67 -16.17
N GLU A 2 12.69 25.14 -16.74
CA GLU A 2 11.45 24.98 -15.98
C GLU A 2 11.66 23.98 -14.85
N THR A 3 11.58 24.47 -13.61
CA THR A 3 11.49 23.63 -12.43
C THR A 3 10.17 22.91 -12.48
N LYS A 4 10.20 21.66 -12.96
CA LYS A 4 9.09 20.70 -12.89
C LYS A 4 8.41 20.80 -11.52
N TRP A 5 7.12 21.12 -11.49
CA TRP A 5 6.36 21.53 -10.30
C TRP A 5 6.42 20.53 -9.12
N TRP A 6 6.68 19.24 -9.40
CA TRP A 6 6.88 18.19 -8.39
C TRP A 6 8.25 18.22 -7.69
N LYS A 7 9.15 19.14 -8.06
CA LYS A 7 10.47 19.32 -7.42
C LYS A 7 10.52 20.47 -6.43
N ILE A 8 9.39 21.12 -6.12
CA ILE A 8 9.34 22.21 -5.15
C ILE A 8 9.48 21.61 -3.74
N PRO A 9 10.56 21.92 -2.98
CA PRO A 9 10.82 21.33 -1.67
C PRO A 9 9.69 21.59 -0.65
N GLN A 10 9.01 22.73 -0.79
CA GLN A 10 7.90 23.16 0.08
C GLN A 10 6.65 22.29 -0.10
N VAL A 11 6.31 21.95 -1.35
CA VAL A 11 5.18 21.07 -1.67
C VAL A 11 5.46 19.63 -1.21
N SER A 12 6.72 19.20 -1.25
CA SER A 12 7.14 17.88 -0.78
C SER A 12 7.03 17.71 0.74
N ALA A 13 7.11 18.80 1.52
CA ALA A 13 6.93 18.75 2.97
C ALA A 13 5.48 18.42 3.35
N ILE A 14 4.50 19.00 2.65
CA ILE A 14 3.07 18.72 2.85
C ILE A 14 2.79 17.24 2.58
N TRP A 15 3.27 16.71 1.46
CA TRP A 15 3.11 15.29 1.12
C TRP A 15 3.75 14.37 2.15
N THR A 16 4.89 14.78 2.71
CA THR A 16 5.58 14.00 3.75
C THR A 16 4.75 13.93 5.03
N VAL A 17 4.15 15.04 5.46
CA VAL A 17 3.28 15.07 6.65
C VAL A 17 2.06 14.17 6.45
N ILE A 18 1.36 14.31 5.32
CA ILE A 18 0.18 13.49 4.99
C ILE A 18 0.56 12.00 4.96
N ARG A 19 1.68 11.66 4.31
CA ARG A 19 2.19 10.29 4.23
C ARG A 19 2.51 9.72 5.63
N ILE A 20 3.19 10.48 6.48
CA ILE A 20 3.51 10.02 7.85
C ILE A 20 2.22 9.83 8.64
N TRP A 21 1.26 10.77 8.54
CA TRP A 21 -0.03 10.66 9.20
C TRP A 21 -0.79 9.40 8.76
N LEU A 22 -0.89 9.13 7.45
CA LEU A 22 -1.47 7.87 6.94
C LEU A 22 -0.72 6.66 7.49
N GLY A 23 0.61 6.70 7.49
CA GLY A 23 1.43 5.63 8.04
C GLY A 23 1.14 5.35 9.52
N VAL A 24 0.90 6.39 10.32
CA VAL A 24 0.49 6.24 11.72
C VAL A 24 -0.89 5.59 11.85
N GLN A 25 -1.86 5.95 10.99
CA GLN A 25 -3.19 5.31 11.00
C GLN A 25 -3.08 3.81 10.71
N TRP A 26 -2.38 3.45 9.64
CA TRP A 26 -2.14 2.07 9.24
C TRP A 26 -1.38 1.26 10.30
N MET A 27 -0.31 1.84 10.85
CA MET A 27 0.50 1.20 11.89
C MET A 27 -0.32 0.95 13.16
N THR A 28 -1.13 1.93 13.58
CA THR A 28 -1.96 1.83 14.79
C THR A 28 -3.04 0.77 14.61
N ALA A 29 -3.71 0.74 13.46
CA ALA A 29 -4.73 -0.26 13.15
C ALA A 29 -4.14 -1.68 13.11
N GLY A 30 -3.02 -1.87 12.40
CA GLY A 30 -2.35 -3.16 12.31
C GLY A 30 -1.81 -3.64 13.66
N TRP A 31 -1.20 -2.75 14.43
CA TRP A 31 -0.68 -3.09 15.77
C TRP A 31 -1.79 -3.49 16.74
N GLY A 32 -2.91 -2.76 16.73
CA GLY A 32 -4.10 -3.11 17.52
C GLY A 32 -4.64 -4.49 17.17
N LYS A 33 -4.62 -4.86 15.88
CA LYS A 33 -5.04 -6.20 15.42
C LYS A 33 -4.06 -7.31 15.80
N ILE A 34 -2.75 -7.05 15.66
CA ILE A 34 -1.70 -8.00 16.04
C ILE A 34 -1.74 -8.31 17.54
N THR A 35 -1.93 -7.29 18.38
CA THR A 35 -1.90 -7.44 19.84
C THR A 35 -3.26 -7.78 20.45
N GLY A 36 -4.36 -7.50 19.75
CA GLY A 36 -5.74 -7.64 20.23
C GLY A 36 -6.45 -8.95 19.87
N GLY A 37 -5.76 -9.92 19.25
CA GLY A 37 -6.38 -11.20 18.86
C GLY A 37 -7.37 -11.06 17.71
N PHE A 38 -6.97 -10.38 16.63
CA PHE A 38 -7.81 -10.15 15.46
C PHE A 38 -8.35 -11.44 14.83
N GLU A 39 -9.66 -11.47 14.59
CA GLU A 39 -10.37 -12.55 13.91
C GLU A 39 -11.22 -11.99 12.77
N VAL A 40 -10.90 -12.40 11.54
CA VAL A 40 -11.49 -11.89 10.30
C VAL A 40 -12.85 -12.50 10.00
N ASN A 41 -13.18 -13.67 10.58
CA ASN A 41 -14.39 -14.43 10.28
C ASN A 41 -15.67 -13.61 10.43
N GLY A 42 -15.82 -12.89 11.55
CA GLY A 42 -16.99 -12.05 11.80
C GLY A 42 -17.10 -10.89 10.81
N PHE A 43 -15.96 -10.32 10.39
CA PHE A 43 -15.92 -9.29 9.37
C PHE A 43 -16.36 -9.83 7.99
N LEU A 44 -15.85 -10.99 7.58
CA LEU A 44 -16.19 -11.62 6.29
C LEU A 44 -17.67 -12.00 6.23
N GLN A 45 -18.19 -12.65 7.28
CA GLN A 45 -19.61 -13.01 7.37
C GLN A 45 -20.50 -11.76 7.36
N GLY A 46 -20.11 -10.72 8.10
CA GLY A 46 -20.79 -9.42 8.08
C GLY A 46 -20.85 -8.80 6.68
N ALA A 47 -19.75 -8.85 5.93
CA ALA A 47 -19.69 -8.35 4.56
C ALA A 47 -20.53 -9.18 3.58
N ILE A 48 -20.55 -10.51 3.72
CA ILE A 48 -21.41 -11.40 2.90
C ILE A 48 -22.89 -11.09 3.15
N MET A 49 -23.30 -10.93 4.41
CA MET A 49 -24.70 -10.59 4.76
C MET A 49 -25.14 -9.25 4.15
N LYS A 50 -24.23 -8.28 4.02
CA LYS A 50 -24.50 -6.98 3.39
C LYS A 50 -24.75 -7.05 1.87
N ALA A 51 -24.61 -8.21 1.25
CA ALA A 51 -24.96 -8.44 -0.16
C ALA A 51 -26.40 -8.93 -0.36
N GLY A 52 -27.13 -9.23 0.73
CA GLY A 52 -28.54 -9.59 0.68
C GLY A 52 -29.49 -8.41 0.96
N GLY A 53 -30.79 -8.64 0.79
CA GLY A 53 -31.86 -7.67 1.07
C GLY A 53 -32.22 -6.77 -0.11
N GLU A 54 -33.15 -5.84 0.12
CA GLU A 54 -33.70 -4.94 -0.91
C GLU A 54 -32.71 -3.86 -1.38
N ALA A 55 -31.72 -3.51 -0.55
CA ALA A 55 -30.70 -2.51 -0.83
C ALA A 55 -29.30 -3.03 -0.46
N PRO A 56 -28.71 -3.92 -1.28
CA PRO A 56 -27.42 -4.52 -0.98
C PRO A 56 -26.30 -3.47 -1.01
N ILE A 57 -25.47 -3.45 0.04
CA ILE A 57 -24.30 -2.57 0.15
C ILE A 57 -23.08 -3.23 -0.51
N VAL A 58 -22.94 -4.54 -0.35
CA VAL A 58 -21.85 -5.34 -0.95
C VAL A 58 -22.33 -5.94 -2.25
N GLN A 59 -21.52 -5.82 -3.29
CA GLN A 59 -21.85 -6.36 -4.60
C GLN A 59 -21.77 -7.90 -4.59
N GLY A 60 -22.72 -8.57 -5.25
CA GLY A 60 -22.82 -10.03 -5.24
C GLY A 60 -21.56 -10.76 -5.72
N TRP A 61 -20.84 -10.20 -6.71
CA TRP A 61 -19.58 -10.78 -7.18
C TRP A 61 -18.49 -10.76 -6.09
N TYR A 62 -18.45 -9.69 -5.28
CA TYR A 62 -17.48 -9.56 -4.20
C TYR A 62 -17.87 -10.45 -3.03
N ALA A 63 -19.16 -10.54 -2.69
CA ALA A 63 -19.67 -11.51 -1.73
C ALA A 63 -19.33 -12.96 -2.14
N GLY A 64 -19.43 -13.29 -3.42
CA GLY A 64 -19.00 -14.58 -3.96
C GLY A 64 -17.49 -14.85 -3.73
N PHE A 65 -16.63 -13.85 -3.91
CA PHE A 65 -15.21 -13.97 -3.53
C PHE A 65 -15.03 -14.16 -2.03
N LEU A 66 -15.77 -13.42 -1.20
CA LEU A 66 -15.68 -13.55 0.26
C LEU A 66 -16.11 -14.95 0.72
N GLU A 67 -17.19 -15.48 0.18
CA GLU A 67 -17.75 -16.78 0.55
C GLU A 67 -16.89 -17.95 0.05
N ASN A 68 -16.38 -17.89 -1.18
CA ASN A 68 -15.70 -19.02 -1.81
C ASN A 68 -14.18 -18.99 -1.67
N VAL A 69 -13.59 -17.83 -1.36
CA VAL A 69 -12.12 -17.67 -1.27
C VAL A 69 -11.72 -17.15 0.10
N ALA A 70 -12.25 -16.01 0.53
CA ALA A 70 -11.75 -15.38 1.76
C ALA A 70 -12.12 -16.16 3.02
N LEU A 71 -13.37 -16.60 3.15
CA LEU A 71 -13.89 -17.28 4.33
C LEU A 71 -13.26 -18.69 4.51
N PRO A 72 -13.15 -19.55 3.49
CA PRO A 72 -12.46 -20.83 3.62
C PRO A 72 -10.97 -20.68 3.97
N ASN A 73 -10.35 -19.55 3.60
CA ASN A 73 -8.96 -19.23 3.88
C ASN A 73 -8.81 -18.19 5.00
N ALA A 74 -9.78 -18.05 5.91
CA ALA A 74 -9.79 -16.99 6.92
C ALA A 74 -8.51 -16.94 7.78
N GLY A 75 -7.91 -18.09 8.08
CA GLY A 75 -6.63 -18.17 8.81
C GLY A 75 -5.47 -17.44 8.11
N LEU A 76 -5.45 -17.42 6.78
CA LEU A 76 -4.48 -16.63 6.01
C LEU A 76 -4.73 -15.13 6.20
N PHE A 77 -5.99 -14.69 6.14
CA PHE A 77 -6.37 -13.28 6.29
C PHE A 77 -6.21 -12.77 7.73
N ASN A 78 -6.33 -13.65 8.74
CA ASN A 78 -5.98 -13.34 10.13
C ASN A 78 -4.51 -12.92 10.29
N VAL A 79 -3.63 -13.35 9.39
CA VAL A 79 -2.22 -12.93 9.37
C VAL A 79 -1.99 -11.78 8.39
N LEU A 80 -2.48 -11.91 7.15
CA LEU A 80 -2.21 -10.94 6.09
C LEU A 80 -2.78 -9.55 6.38
N VAL A 81 -3.99 -9.46 6.95
CA VAL A 81 -4.64 -8.15 7.20
C VAL A 81 -3.89 -7.37 8.29
N PRO A 82 -3.65 -7.93 9.50
CA PRO A 82 -2.95 -7.17 10.55
C PRO A 82 -1.51 -6.83 10.20
N TRP A 83 -0.75 -7.79 9.66
CA TRP A 83 0.64 -7.56 9.28
C TRP A 83 0.77 -6.66 8.06
N GLY A 84 -0.13 -6.79 7.09
CA GLY A 84 -0.21 -5.88 5.95
C GLY A 84 -0.40 -4.44 6.41
N GLU A 85 -1.39 -4.20 7.29
CA GLU A 85 -1.64 -2.88 7.86
C GLU A 85 -0.43 -2.31 8.59
N PHE A 86 0.20 -3.12 9.44
CA PHE A 86 1.35 -2.69 10.22
C PHE A 86 2.57 -2.35 9.36
N LEU A 87 2.88 -3.19 8.37
CA LEU A 87 4.02 -3.02 7.48
C LEU A 87 3.83 -1.86 6.50
N ILE A 88 2.59 -1.65 6.01
CA ILE A 88 2.23 -0.44 5.25
C ILE A 88 2.54 0.80 6.09
N GLY A 89 2.11 0.80 7.36
CA GLY A 89 2.37 1.90 8.29
C GLY A 89 3.84 2.23 8.43
N ILE A 90 4.68 1.22 8.68
CA ILE A 90 6.14 1.37 8.76
C ILE A 90 6.72 1.91 7.44
N GLY A 91 6.31 1.33 6.31
CA GLY A 91 6.77 1.73 4.98
C GLY A 91 6.49 3.20 4.67
N LEU A 92 5.31 3.69 5.04
CA LEU A 92 4.89 5.08 4.85
C LEU A 92 5.57 6.03 5.83
N ILE A 93 5.74 5.67 7.11
CA ILE A 93 6.41 6.53 8.09
C ILE A 93 7.89 6.74 7.70
N LEU A 94 8.61 5.64 7.51
CA LEU A 94 10.04 5.68 7.17
C LEU A 94 10.28 6.20 5.76
N GLY A 95 9.36 5.90 4.84
CA GLY A 95 9.56 6.11 3.41
C GLY A 95 10.67 5.27 2.84
N ALA A 96 10.74 4.00 3.21
CA ALA A 96 11.70 3.05 2.66
C ALA A 96 11.05 2.11 1.62
N SER A 97 9.78 2.34 1.31
CA SER A 97 8.97 1.60 0.33
C SER A 97 7.67 2.34 0.02
N THR A 98 7.74 3.67 -0.12
CA THR A 98 6.54 4.54 -0.18
C THR A 98 5.58 4.12 -1.29
N ILE A 99 6.06 3.88 -2.51
CA ILE A 99 5.17 3.51 -3.63
C ILE A 99 4.54 2.12 -3.43
N PRO A 100 5.28 1.04 -3.13
CA PRO A 100 4.67 -0.24 -2.78
C PRO A 100 3.68 -0.15 -1.60
N ALA A 101 4.04 0.59 -0.55
CA ALA A 101 3.18 0.76 0.63
C ALA A 101 1.88 1.49 0.28
N LEU A 102 1.94 2.56 -0.53
CA LEU A 102 0.75 3.28 -1.00
C LEU A 102 -0.14 2.41 -1.90
N ILE A 103 0.44 1.58 -2.77
CA ILE A 103 -0.32 0.64 -3.61
C ILE A 103 -1.03 -0.41 -2.73
N ALA A 104 -0.32 -0.98 -1.76
CA ALA A 104 -0.89 -1.96 -0.84
C ALA A 104 -2.00 -1.34 0.04
N ALA A 105 -1.77 -0.12 0.54
CA ALA A 105 -2.75 0.66 1.28
C ALA A 105 -4.02 0.91 0.46
N ALA A 106 -3.87 1.40 -0.76
CA ALA A 106 -4.98 1.66 -1.67
C ALA A 106 -5.75 0.38 -2.01
N PHE A 107 -5.04 -0.72 -2.23
CA PHE A 107 -5.65 -2.02 -2.47
C PHE A 107 -6.47 -2.50 -1.27
N MET A 108 -5.93 -2.39 -0.04
CA MET A 108 -6.65 -2.80 1.16
C MET A 108 -7.87 -1.90 1.43
N ASN A 109 -7.74 -0.58 1.30
CA ASN A 109 -8.89 0.34 1.41
C ASN A 109 -9.98 0.01 0.37
N LEU A 110 -9.60 -0.28 -0.87
CA LEU A 110 -10.55 -0.70 -1.90
C LEU A 110 -11.28 -1.99 -1.49
N ASN A 111 -10.57 -2.99 -0.96
CA ASN A 111 -11.21 -4.22 -0.46
C ASN A 111 -12.15 -3.94 0.72
N PHE A 112 -11.79 -3.07 1.66
CA PHE A 112 -12.67 -2.69 2.76
C PHE A 112 -13.93 -1.96 2.28
N LEU A 113 -13.82 -1.10 1.27
CA LEU A 113 -14.96 -0.44 0.64
C LEU A 113 -15.86 -1.44 -0.08
N LEU A 114 -15.29 -2.38 -0.83
CA LEU A 114 -16.02 -3.46 -1.49
C LEU A 114 -16.71 -4.40 -0.48
N ALA A 115 -16.14 -4.56 0.72
CA ALA A 115 -16.74 -5.26 1.85
C ALA A 115 -17.79 -4.41 2.62
N GLY A 116 -18.09 -3.20 2.16
CA GLY A 116 -19.11 -2.33 2.74
C GLY A 116 -18.68 -1.61 4.01
N THR A 117 -17.38 -1.26 4.13
CA THR A 117 -16.82 -0.48 5.23
C THR A 117 -16.53 0.94 4.75
N ILE A 118 -17.48 1.86 4.90
CA ILE A 118 -17.43 3.17 4.24
C ILE A 118 -16.74 4.26 5.07
N SER A 119 -16.61 4.12 6.40
CA SER A 119 -16.20 5.20 7.33
C SER A 119 -15.01 6.07 6.86
N THR A 120 -13.77 5.79 7.28
CA THR A 120 -12.59 6.61 6.90
C THR A 120 -11.89 6.11 5.63
N ASN A 121 -12.25 4.91 5.15
CA ASN A 121 -11.57 4.25 4.04
C ASN A 121 -11.59 5.05 2.71
N PRO A 122 -12.67 5.75 2.31
CA PRO A 122 -12.67 6.57 1.09
C PRO A 122 -11.67 7.74 1.18
N GLU A 123 -11.55 8.35 2.36
CA GLU A 123 -10.63 9.47 2.60
C GLU A 123 -9.18 8.98 2.50
N TYR A 124 -8.88 7.83 3.09
CA TYR A 124 -7.54 7.24 3.04
C TYR A 124 -7.18 6.84 1.61
N LEU A 125 -8.09 6.17 0.91
CA LEU A 125 -7.90 5.79 -0.50
C LEU A 125 -7.63 7.03 -1.38
N ALA A 126 -8.39 8.11 -1.20
CA ALA A 126 -8.19 9.34 -1.95
C ALA A 126 -6.79 9.93 -1.70
N LEU A 127 -6.35 10.00 -0.45
CA LEU A 127 -5.03 10.50 -0.10
C LEU A 127 -3.91 9.59 -0.62
N GLU A 128 -4.08 8.28 -0.57
CA GLU A 128 -3.13 7.30 -1.08
C GLU A 128 -2.93 7.45 -2.59
N VAL A 129 -4.03 7.61 -3.33
CA VAL A 129 -4.02 7.86 -4.78
C VAL A 129 -3.36 9.21 -5.09
N ILE A 130 -3.69 10.28 -4.35
CA ILE A 130 -3.04 11.59 -4.51
C ILE A 130 -1.53 11.50 -4.30
N LEU A 131 -1.08 10.78 -3.26
CA LEU A 131 0.33 10.59 -2.97
C LEU A 131 1.04 9.76 -4.06
N LEU A 132 0.36 8.77 -4.64
CA LEU A 132 0.89 8.03 -5.79
C LEU A 132 1.12 8.96 -7.00
N PHE A 133 0.17 9.86 -7.29
CA PHE A 133 0.32 10.85 -8.36
C PHE A 133 1.36 11.93 -8.04
N ALA A 134 1.55 12.29 -6.77
CA ALA A 134 2.62 13.19 -6.34
C ALA A 134 4.02 12.60 -6.61
N GLY A 135 4.14 11.28 -6.81
CA GLY A 135 5.33 10.61 -7.29
C GLY A 135 6.56 10.91 -6.42
N VAL A 136 7.61 11.49 -7.02
CA VAL A 136 8.86 11.84 -6.32
C VAL A 136 8.64 12.73 -5.09
N GLY A 137 7.59 13.58 -5.10
CA GLY A 137 7.27 14.45 -3.97
C GLY A 137 6.83 13.69 -2.72
N SER A 138 6.22 12.51 -2.88
CA SER A 138 5.74 11.68 -1.76
C SER A 138 6.87 11.07 -0.94
N TYR A 139 8.03 10.83 -1.55
CA TYR A 139 9.17 10.17 -0.89
C TYR A 139 10.44 11.04 -0.84
N TYR A 140 10.33 12.33 -1.18
CA TYR A 140 11.46 13.26 -1.18
C TYR A 140 12.14 13.39 0.19
N TRP A 141 11.38 13.29 1.27
CA TRP A 141 11.88 13.27 2.65
C TRP A 141 11.81 11.87 3.27
N GLY A 142 11.85 10.82 2.45
CA GLY A 142 11.93 9.43 2.89
C GLY A 142 13.28 8.79 2.58
N VAL A 143 13.54 7.64 3.20
CA VAL A 143 14.72 6.79 2.92
C VAL A 143 14.86 6.43 1.43
N ASP A 144 13.73 6.31 0.72
CA ASP A 144 13.59 6.05 -0.71
C ASP A 144 14.41 7.02 -1.56
N ARG A 145 14.56 8.28 -1.11
CA ARG A 145 15.38 9.28 -1.81
C ARG A 145 16.83 8.84 -1.98
N PHE A 146 17.38 8.15 -0.97
CA PHE A 146 18.76 7.66 -1.00
C PHE A 146 18.84 6.23 -1.53
N MET A 147 17.84 5.41 -1.20
CA MET A 147 17.81 4.00 -1.60
C MET A 147 17.60 3.80 -3.10
N ILE A 148 16.68 4.54 -3.74
CA ILE A 148 16.33 4.35 -5.16
C ILE A 148 17.53 4.62 -6.09
N PRO A 149 18.31 5.72 -5.95
CA PRO A 149 19.51 5.94 -6.75
C PRO A 149 20.56 4.85 -6.54
N ALA A 150 20.79 4.43 -5.30
CA ALA A 150 21.77 3.38 -4.98
C ALA A 150 21.41 2.05 -5.64
N LEU A 151 20.13 1.67 -5.59
CA LEU A 151 19.62 0.46 -6.21
C LEU A 151 19.75 0.51 -7.75
N LYS A 152 19.40 1.65 -8.37
CA LYS A 152 19.56 1.86 -9.82
C LYS A 152 21.02 1.77 -10.26
N ALA A 153 21.94 2.36 -9.48
CA ALA A 153 23.37 2.30 -9.76
C ALA A 153 23.89 0.85 -9.68
N TYR A 154 23.48 0.10 -8.65
CA TYR A 154 23.85 -1.30 -8.48
C TYR A 154 23.43 -2.18 -9.68
N PHE A 155 22.16 -2.11 -10.10
CA PHE A 155 21.67 -2.91 -11.22
C PHE A 155 22.27 -2.49 -12.56
N THR A 156 22.51 -1.19 -12.76
CA THR A 156 23.18 -0.69 -13.98
C THR A 156 24.61 -1.21 -14.07
N ASN A 157 25.36 -1.15 -12.97
CA ASN A 157 26.73 -1.67 -12.91
C ASN A 157 26.77 -3.19 -13.11
N LYS A 158 25.82 -3.95 -12.54
CA LYS A 158 25.71 -5.39 -12.77
C LYS A 158 25.48 -5.70 -14.26
N ARG A 159 24.51 -5.04 -14.88
CA ARG A 159 24.21 -5.21 -16.32
C ARG A 159 25.42 -4.89 -17.21
N ASN A 160 26.16 -3.83 -16.90
CA ASN A 160 27.35 -3.46 -17.68
C ASN A 160 28.47 -4.50 -17.54
N ARG A 161 28.70 -5.04 -16.34
CA ARG A 161 29.66 -6.15 -16.12
C ARG A 161 29.27 -7.41 -16.89
N ASP A 162 27.98 -7.77 -16.88
CA ASP A 162 27.47 -8.94 -17.61
C ASP A 162 27.60 -8.76 -19.14
N ALA A 163 27.51 -7.52 -19.64
CA ALA A 163 27.71 -7.20 -21.05
C ALA A 163 29.18 -7.22 -21.47
N GLU A 164 30.10 -6.75 -20.62
CA GLU A 164 31.54 -6.86 -20.88
C GLU A 164 32.03 -8.31 -20.92
N HIS A 165 31.54 -9.16 -20.03
CA HIS A 165 31.94 -10.56 -19.97
C HIS A 165 31.48 -11.40 -21.18
N LYS A 166 30.47 -10.92 -21.91
CA LYS A 166 29.91 -11.57 -23.11
C LYS A 166 30.52 -11.06 -24.42
N LYS A 167 31.45 -10.10 -24.41
CA LYS A 167 32.13 -9.67 -25.63
C LYS A 167 33.06 -10.80 -26.10
N PRO A 168 32.94 -11.28 -27.35
CA PRO A 168 33.89 -12.25 -27.88
C PRO A 168 35.29 -11.62 -27.87
N ALA A 169 36.30 -12.39 -27.46
CA ALA A 169 37.68 -11.96 -27.59
C ALA A 169 37.93 -11.66 -29.07
N VAL A 170 38.28 -10.41 -29.38
CA VAL A 170 38.70 -10.03 -30.72
C VAL A 170 40.09 -10.65 -30.89
N VAL A 171 40.15 -11.77 -31.62
CA VAL A 171 41.37 -12.46 -32.04
C VAL A 171 41.75 -11.97 -33.43
#